data_AF-A0A173MD51-F1
#
_entry.id   AF-A0A173MD51-F1
#
_cell.length_a   1.000
_cell.length_b   1.000
_cell.length_c   1.000
_cell.angle_alpha   90.00
_cell.angle_beta   90.00
_cell.angle_gamma   90.00
#
_symmetry.space_group_name_H-M   'P 1'
#
loop_
_entity.id
_entity.type
_entity.pdbx_description
1 polymer ?
#
loop_
_entity_poly.entity_id
_entity_poly.type
_entity_poly.pdbx_seq_one_letter_code
_entity_poly.pdbx_strand_id
1 'polypeptide(L)'
;MEAHISMEQKERQQHFIYLLLLTLCGVVLLSVIFLRKMDSPFKNDMAFEMYLLEEHQHFNARQQDIAPFMSKTFDKIEVLPISQLQGFSETDITNSIADIASITENKQITDIRKENYGQIALFYKMYFADKKIAFAKLQNITQYEKQYTECSIGFKEKEQQLSQKNAAIAARSN
;
A
#
# COMPACT_ATOMS: atom_id res chain seq x y z
N MET A 1 -14.37 -63.49 -69.99
CA MET A 1 -12.91 -63.49 -70.22
C MET A 1 -12.28 -62.69 -69.10
N GLU A 2 -11.93 -63.40 -68.02
CA GLU A 2 -11.25 -62.81 -66.87
C GLU A 2 -9.77 -62.66 -67.25
N ALA A 3 -9.36 -61.43 -67.52
CA ALA A 3 -7.96 -61.11 -67.73
C ALA A 3 -7.24 -61.18 -66.37
N HIS A 4 -6.83 -62.39 -65.98
CA HIS A 4 -5.84 -62.59 -64.95
C HIS A 4 -4.51 -62.01 -65.46
N ILE A 5 -4.32 -60.71 -65.22
CA ILE A 5 -3.01 -60.07 -65.32
C ILE A 5 -2.25 -60.56 -64.09
N SER A 6 -1.47 -61.63 -64.25
CA SER A 6 -0.47 -62.04 -63.27
C SER A 6 0.66 -61.01 -63.28
N MET A 7 0.46 -59.89 -62.58
CA MET A 7 1.52 -58.92 -62.37
C MET A 7 2.57 -59.51 -61.42
N GLU A 8 3.83 -59.31 -61.78
CA GLU A 8 5.00 -59.78 -61.04
C GLU A 8 4.94 -59.23 -59.61
N GLN A 9 5.29 -60.07 -58.62
CA GLN A 9 5.12 -59.77 -57.19
C GLN A 9 5.78 -58.45 -56.73
N LYS A 10 6.79 -57.97 -57.49
CA LYS A 10 7.47 -56.69 -57.31
C LYS A 10 6.63 -55.47 -57.71
N GLU A 11 5.87 -55.54 -58.81
CA GLU A 11 5.04 -54.42 -59.29
C GLU A 11 3.88 -54.14 -58.33
N ARG A 12 3.30 -55.20 -57.76
CA ARG A 12 2.25 -55.09 -56.74
C ARG A 12 2.76 -54.44 -55.44
N GLN A 13 4.00 -54.72 -55.04
CA GLN A 13 4.63 -54.07 -53.89
C GLN A 13 4.92 -52.59 -54.16
N GLN A 14 5.36 -52.24 -55.36
CA GLN A 14 5.58 -50.84 -55.76
C GLN A 14 4.27 -50.04 -55.76
N HIS A 15 3.19 -50.60 -56.31
CA HIS A 15 1.87 -49.98 -56.27
C HIS A 15 1.34 -49.83 -54.83
N PHE A 16 1.57 -50.82 -53.97
CA PHE A 16 1.20 -50.73 -52.55
C PHE A 16 1.96 -49.63 -51.81
N ILE A 17 3.28 -49.51 -52.03
CA ILE A 17 4.11 -48.45 -51.44
C ILE A 17 3.67 -47.07 -51.94
N TYR A 18 3.36 -46.94 -53.23
CA TYR A 18 2.87 -45.69 -53.79
C TYR A 18 1.52 -45.28 -53.17
N LEU A 19 0.60 -46.23 -53.02
CA LEU A 19 -0.70 -45.98 -52.39
C LEU A 19 -0.54 -45.61 -50.91
N LEU A 20 0.37 -46.28 -50.19
CA LEU A 20 0.66 -45.99 -48.78
C LEU A 20 1.24 -44.58 -48.59
N LEU A 21 2.19 -44.18 -49.44
CA LEU A 21 2.74 -42.82 -49.43
C LEU A 21 1.69 -41.77 -49.77
N LEU A 22 0.85 -42.01 -50.78
CA LEU A 22 -0.25 -41.12 -51.14
C LEU A 22 -1.22 -40.92 -49.96
N THR A 23 -1.57 -42.01 -49.28
CA THR A 23 -2.49 -42.00 -48.14
C THR A 23 -1.88 -41.24 -46.96
N LEU A 24 -0.59 -41.47 -46.69
CA LEU A 24 0.14 -40.79 -45.62
C LEU A 24 0.27 -39.28 -45.89
N CYS A 25 0.54 -38.89 -47.13
CA CYS A 25 0.53 -37.49 -47.55
C CYS A 25 -0.85 -36.85 -47.38
N GLY A 26 -1.92 -37.56 -47.74
CA GLY A 26 -3.29 -37.11 -47.54
C GLY A 26 -3.64 -36.87 -46.07
N VAL A 27 -3.24 -37.80 -45.19
CA VAL A 27 -3.46 -37.66 -43.73
C VAL A 27 -2.66 -36.49 -43.16
N VAL A 28 -1.40 -36.29 -43.58
CA VAL A 28 -0.57 -35.16 -43.13
C VAL A 28 -1.19 -33.83 -43.56
N LEU A 29 -1.62 -33.71 -44.82
CA LEU A 29 -2.26 -32.49 -45.32
C LEU A 29 -3.56 -32.19 -44.59
N LEU A 30 -4.41 -33.19 -44.38
CA LEU A 30 -5.65 -33.03 -43.61
C LEU A 30 -5.36 -32.64 -42.16
N SER A 31 -4.38 -33.27 -41.51
CA SER A 31 -3.96 -32.94 -40.15
C SER A 31 -3.51 -31.49 -40.04
N VAL A 32 -2.69 -30.99 -40.98
CA VAL A 32 -2.24 -29.59 -41.01
C VAL A 32 -3.42 -28.62 -41.20
N ILE A 33 -4.38 -28.94 -42.06
CA ILE A 33 -5.56 -28.09 -42.30
C ILE A 33 -6.45 -28.04 -41.05
N PHE A 34 -6.69 -29.17 -40.38
CA PHE A 34 -7.48 -29.22 -39.15
C PHE A 34 -6.78 -28.50 -38.00
N LEU A 35 -5.47 -28.73 -37.80
CA LEU A 35 -4.70 -28.09 -36.72
C LEU A 35 -4.61 -26.57 -36.89
N ARG A 36 -4.56 -26.05 -38.12
CA ARG A 36 -4.55 -24.59 -38.38
C ARG A 36 -5.88 -23.90 -38.09
N LYS A 37 -7.01 -24.63 -38.12
CA LYS A 37 -8.35 -24.09 -37.84
C LYS A 37 -8.80 -24.25 -36.39
N MET A 38 -8.04 -24.97 -35.57
CA MET A 38 -8.30 -25.00 -34.13
C MET A 38 -7.62 -23.80 -33.48
N ASP A 39 -8.42 -22.82 -33.06
CA ASP A 39 -7.94 -21.78 -32.17
C ASP A 39 -7.47 -22.44 -30.86
N SER A 40 -6.18 -22.30 -30.56
CA SER A 40 -5.59 -22.89 -29.35
C SER A 40 -6.32 -22.37 -28.11
N PRO A 41 -6.88 -23.24 -27.25
CA PRO A 41 -7.57 -22.82 -26.03
C PRO A 41 -6.63 -22.06 -25.07
N PHE A 42 -5.31 -22.25 -25.22
CA PHE A 42 -4.29 -21.60 -24.40
C PHE A 42 -3.91 -20.18 -24.86
N LYS A 43 -4.36 -19.74 -26.04
CA LYS A 43 -3.98 -18.43 -26.58
C LYS A 43 -4.61 -17.28 -25.78
N ASN A 44 -5.81 -17.49 -25.24
CA ASN A 44 -6.52 -16.49 -24.43
C ASN A 44 -6.02 -16.49 -22.99
N ASP A 45 -5.77 -17.65 -22.40
CA ASP A 45 -5.25 -17.74 -21.03
C ASP A 45 -3.84 -17.15 -20.92
N MET A 46 -2.93 -17.45 -21.85
CA MET A 46 -1.59 -16.85 -21.87
C MET A 46 -1.61 -15.33 -22.10
N ALA A 47 -2.55 -14.81 -22.89
CA ALA A 47 -2.69 -13.37 -23.11
C ALA A 47 -3.20 -12.65 -21.85
N PHE A 48 -4.15 -13.27 -21.14
CA PHE A 48 -4.67 -12.75 -19.88
C PHE A 48 -3.63 -12.77 -18.76
N GLU A 49 -2.88 -13.87 -18.62
CA GLU A 49 -1.79 -13.97 -17.65
C GLU A 49 -0.69 -12.95 -17.92
N MET A 50 -0.34 -12.72 -19.18
CA MET A 50 0.66 -11.71 -19.54
C MET A 50 0.20 -10.29 -19.22
N TYR A 51 -1.08 -9.98 -19.46
CA TYR A 51 -1.69 -8.70 -19.07
C TYR A 51 -1.65 -8.48 -17.55
N LEU A 52 -2.03 -9.51 -16.78
CA LEU A 52 -2.00 -9.45 -15.31
C LEU A 52 -0.57 -9.22 -14.78
N LEU A 53 0.41 -9.90 -15.38
CA LEU A 53 1.82 -9.76 -15.01
C LEU A 53 2.33 -8.33 -15.27
N GLU A 54 2.01 -7.76 -16.43
CA GLU A 54 2.36 -6.37 -16.78
C GLU A 54 1.73 -5.38 -15.80
N GLU A 55 0.44 -5.57 -15.46
CA GLU A 55 -0.26 -4.75 -14.47
C GLU A 55 0.43 -4.81 -13.08
N HIS A 56 0.78 -6.01 -12.61
CA HIS A 56 1.49 -6.19 -11.35
C HIS A 56 2.87 -5.53 -11.34
N GLN A 57 3.61 -5.59 -12.45
CA GLN A 57 4.90 -4.92 -12.58
C GLN A 57 4.74 -3.40 -12.52
N HIS A 58 3.75 -2.84 -13.22
CA HIS A 58 3.44 -1.41 -13.15
C HIS A 58 3.01 -0.95 -11.77
N PHE A 59 2.26 -1.78 -11.02
CA PHE A 59 1.93 -1.49 -9.64
C PHE A 59 3.17 -1.52 -8.74
N ASN A 60 4.02 -2.54 -8.88
CA ASN A 60 5.22 -2.68 -8.07
C ASN A 60 6.21 -1.51 -8.28
N ALA A 61 6.36 -1.04 -9.52
CA ALA A 61 7.15 0.16 -9.81
C ALA A 61 6.61 1.40 -9.08
N ARG A 62 5.29 1.64 -9.20
CA ARG A 62 4.64 2.75 -8.47
C ARG A 62 4.75 2.60 -6.95
N GLN A 63 4.68 1.38 -6.43
CA GLN A 63 4.82 1.12 -5.01
C GLN A 63 6.22 1.50 -4.50
N GLN A 64 7.28 1.27 -5.29
CA GLN A 64 8.63 1.72 -4.94
C GLN A 64 8.73 3.25 -4.84
N ASP A 65 7.99 3.99 -5.66
CA ASP A 65 7.95 5.46 -5.61
C ASP A 65 7.14 5.99 -4.41
N ILE A 66 6.05 5.30 -4.05
CA ILE A 66 5.15 5.69 -2.96
C ILE A 66 5.73 5.33 -1.57
N ALA A 67 6.41 4.19 -1.46
CA ALA A 67 6.99 3.71 -0.21
C ALA A 67 7.84 4.75 0.56
N PRO A 68 8.79 5.48 -0.07
CA PRO A 68 9.58 6.48 0.64
C PRO A 68 8.74 7.68 1.09
N PHE A 69 7.71 8.06 0.33
CA PHE A 69 6.79 9.12 0.75
C PHE A 69 6.01 8.70 2.00
N MET A 70 5.49 7.46 2.01
CA MET A 70 4.76 6.91 3.14
C MET A 70 5.62 6.78 4.41
N SER A 71 6.88 6.35 4.25
CA SER A 71 7.85 6.30 5.35
C SER A 71 8.15 7.70 5.89
N LYS A 72 8.44 8.66 5.00
CA LYS A 72 8.70 10.05 5.41
C LYS A 72 7.51 10.68 6.12
N THR A 73 6.29 10.42 5.67
CA THR A 73 5.07 10.90 6.33
C THR A 73 4.93 10.29 7.72
N PHE A 74 5.25 9.01 7.89
CA PHE A 74 5.30 8.39 9.22
C PHE A 74 6.37 9.02 10.11
N ASP A 75 7.59 9.17 9.60
CA ASP A 75 8.70 9.78 10.33
C ASP A 75 8.35 11.22 10.76
N LYS A 76 7.68 11.99 9.90
CA LYS A 76 7.16 13.33 10.26
C LYS A 76 6.19 13.26 11.44
N ILE A 77 5.31 12.26 11.51
CA ILE A 77 4.35 12.09 12.61
C ILE A 77 5.05 11.57 13.87
N GLU A 78 6.01 10.67 13.74
CA GLU A 78 6.73 10.05 14.85
C GLU A 78 7.70 11.00 15.53
N VAL A 79 8.56 11.65 14.72
CA VAL A 79 9.70 12.48 15.18
C VAL A 79 9.24 13.83 15.70
N LEU A 80 8.00 14.25 15.42
CA LEU A 80 7.41 15.47 15.98
C LEU A 80 7.62 15.52 17.49
N PRO A 81 8.57 16.35 17.98
CA PRO A 81 8.77 16.47 19.40
C PRO A 81 7.52 17.13 19.93
N ILE A 82 6.96 16.52 20.99
CA ILE A 82 5.68 16.92 21.55
C ILE A 82 5.62 18.44 21.74
N SER A 83 6.72 19.10 22.10
CA SER A 83 6.84 20.55 22.30
C SER A 83 6.74 21.47 21.06
N GLN A 84 6.77 20.99 19.81
CA GLN A 84 6.92 21.83 18.60
C GLN A 84 5.80 21.69 17.56
N LEU A 85 4.59 21.29 17.96
CA LEU A 85 3.44 21.25 17.05
C LEU A 85 3.01 22.68 16.65
N GLN A 86 3.73 23.28 15.69
CA GLN A 86 3.40 24.57 15.09
C GLN A 86 2.40 24.34 13.94
N GLY A 87 1.42 25.23 13.78
CA GLY A 87 0.31 25.04 12.82
C GLY A 87 0.73 24.77 11.36
N PHE A 88 1.92 25.22 10.95
CA PHE A 88 2.49 24.90 9.64
C PHE A 88 2.81 23.39 9.50
N SER A 89 3.44 22.79 10.51
CA SER A 89 3.75 21.35 10.53
C SER A 89 2.48 20.50 10.57
N GLU A 90 1.44 20.96 11.27
CA GLU A 90 0.15 20.28 11.30
C GLU A 90 -0.51 20.25 9.92
N THR A 91 -0.45 21.36 9.19
CA THR A 91 -1.05 21.46 7.85
C THR A 91 -0.29 20.57 6.85
N ASP A 92 1.04 20.59 6.91
CA ASP A 92 1.90 19.76 6.06
C ASP A 92 1.65 18.24 6.26
N ILE A 93 1.51 17.80 7.51
CA ILE A 93 1.20 16.40 7.85
C ILE A 93 -0.19 16.03 7.37
N THR A 94 -1.18 16.89 7.59
CA THR A 94 -2.56 16.63 7.18
C THR A 94 -2.65 16.50 5.65
N ASN A 95 -1.95 17.36 4.91
CA ASN A 95 -1.85 17.28 3.46
C ASN A 95 -1.13 16.00 3.03
N SER A 96 0.00 15.66 3.67
CA SER A 96 0.74 14.43 3.36
C SER A 96 -0.12 13.16 3.57
N ILE A 97 -0.97 13.13 4.59
CA ILE A 97 -1.92 12.04 4.83
C ILE A 97 -3.01 12.01 3.75
N ALA A 98 -3.54 13.17 3.36
CA ALA A 98 -4.55 13.28 2.30
C ALA A 98 -3.99 12.81 0.94
N ASP A 99 -2.74 13.13 0.64
CA ASP A 99 -2.06 12.67 -0.56
C ASP A 99 -1.96 11.14 -0.60
N ILE A 100 -1.64 10.48 0.52
CA ILE A 100 -1.65 9.01 0.62
C ILE A 100 -3.07 8.44 0.38
N ALA A 101 -4.10 9.07 0.96
CA ALA A 101 -5.48 8.63 0.77
C ALA A 101 -5.91 8.71 -0.71
N SER A 102 -5.51 9.76 -1.41
CA SER A 102 -5.83 10.02 -2.82
C SER A 102 -5.32 8.93 -3.78
N ILE A 103 -4.28 8.19 -3.39
CA ILE A 103 -3.74 7.06 -4.16
C ILE A 103 -4.82 5.98 -4.35
N THR A 104 -5.66 5.78 -3.34
CA THR A 104 -6.77 4.81 -3.38
C THR A 104 -7.82 5.18 -4.43
N GLU A 105 -8.01 6.48 -4.66
CA GLU A 105 -9.00 7.02 -5.59
C GLU A 105 -8.52 6.99 -7.05
N ASN A 106 -7.25 6.65 -7.29
CA ASN A 106 -6.69 6.59 -8.62
C ASN A 106 -7.32 5.44 -9.43
N LYS A 107 -8.19 5.80 -10.37
CA LYS A 107 -8.89 4.87 -11.27
C LYS A 107 -7.96 4.13 -12.24
N GLN A 108 -6.72 4.59 -12.41
CA GLN A 108 -5.72 3.93 -13.26
C GLN A 108 -5.02 2.76 -12.57
N ILE A 109 -5.31 2.51 -11.28
CA ILE A 109 -4.81 1.36 -10.54
C ILE A 109 -5.98 0.41 -10.34
N THR A 110 -5.92 -0.76 -10.96
CA THR A 110 -6.93 -1.81 -10.86
C THR A 110 -6.58 -2.86 -9.80
N ASP A 111 -5.31 -2.92 -9.37
CA ASP A 111 -4.83 -3.80 -8.31
C ASP A 111 -5.51 -3.52 -6.95
N ILE A 112 -6.03 -4.58 -6.33
CA ILE A 112 -6.72 -4.55 -5.02
C ILE A 112 -5.85 -4.00 -3.89
N ARG A 113 -4.51 -4.12 -3.99
CA ARG A 113 -3.56 -3.64 -2.97
C ARG A 113 -3.61 -2.12 -2.80
N LYS A 114 -4.22 -1.38 -3.74
CA LYS A 114 -4.42 0.07 -3.61
C LYS A 114 -5.29 0.45 -2.40
N GLU A 115 -6.20 -0.44 -1.98
CA GLU A 115 -7.09 -0.19 -0.84
C GLU A 115 -6.31 -0.05 0.48
N ASN A 116 -5.13 -0.67 0.55
CA ASN A 116 -4.25 -0.58 1.72
C ASN A 116 -3.78 0.86 1.97
N TYR A 117 -3.60 1.69 0.92
CA TYR A 117 -3.17 3.08 1.10
C TYR A 117 -4.23 3.90 1.85
N GLY A 118 -5.52 3.63 1.63
CA GLY A 118 -6.61 4.25 2.36
C GLY A 118 -6.62 3.86 3.84
N GLN A 119 -6.37 2.59 4.15
CA GLN A 119 -6.25 2.11 5.53
C GLN A 119 -5.03 2.72 6.25
N ILE A 120 -3.90 2.83 5.54
CA ILE A 120 -2.67 3.45 6.09
C ILE A 120 -2.90 4.94 6.37
N ALA A 121 -3.54 5.66 5.45
CA ALA A 121 -3.89 7.06 5.66
C ALA A 121 -4.82 7.25 6.88
N LEU A 122 -5.81 6.35 7.06
CA LEU A 122 -6.68 6.36 8.23
C LEU A 122 -5.88 6.12 9.52
N PHE A 123 -4.97 5.15 9.52
CA PHE A 123 -4.08 4.89 10.65
C PHE A 123 -3.22 6.13 10.99
N TYR A 124 -2.60 6.76 9.99
CA TYR A 124 -1.80 7.98 10.21
C TYR A 124 -2.64 9.13 10.77
N LYS A 125 -3.87 9.29 10.30
CA LYS A 125 -4.80 10.30 10.83
C LYS A 125 -5.12 10.06 12.31
N MET A 126 -5.41 8.82 12.69
CA MET A 126 -5.68 8.47 14.09
C MET A 126 -4.43 8.66 14.96
N TYR A 127 -3.29 8.17 14.50
CA TYR A 127 -2.02 8.29 15.23
C TYR A 127 -1.61 9.76 15.44
N PHE A 128 -1.80 10.60 14.43
CA PHE A 128 -1.57 12.04 14.54
C PHE A 128 -2.55 12.71 15.52
N ALA A 129 -3.83 12.31 15.52
CA ALA A 129 -4.81 12.81 16.48
C ALA A 129 -4.44 12.46 17.93
N ASP A 130 -3.97 11.23 18.19
CA ASP A 130 -3.51 10.81 19.51
C ASP A 130 -2.30 11.61 19.98
N LYS A 131 -1.34 11.87 19.08
CA LYS A 131 -0.19 12.74 19.36
C LYS A 131 -0.63 14.16 19.73
N LYS A 132 -1.63 14.73 19.05
CA LYS A 132 -2.20 16.04 19.41
C LYS A 132 -2.81 16.05 20.81
N ILE A 133 -3.54 15.01 21.18
CA ILE A 133 -4.13 14.87 22.52
C ILE A 133 -3.03 14.76 23.57
N ALA A 134 -2.01 13.95 23.32
CA ALA A 134 -0.85 13.81 24.22
C ALA A 134 -0.13 15.15 24.40
N PHE A 135 0.05 15.92 23.32
CA PHE A 135 0.63 17.26 23.39
C PHE A 135 -0.19 18.23 24.23
N ALA A 136 -1.49 18.33 23.99
CA ALA A 136 -2.37 19.21 24.76
C ALA A 136 -2.33 18.85 26.26
N LYS A 137 -2.30 17.56 26.59
CA LYS A 137 -2.15 17.10 27.98
C LYS A 137 -0.81 17.50 28.58
N LEU A 138 0.29 17.35 27.83
CA LEU A 138 1.61 17.75 28.31
C LEU A 138 1.69 19.27 28.56
N GLN A 139 1.14 20.08 27.66
CA GLN A 139 1.06 21.53 27.85
C GLN A 139 0.29 21.91 29.12
N ASN A 140 -0.84 21.24 29.37
CA ASN A 140 -1.63 21.45 30.59
C ASN A 140 -0.83 21.07 31.84
N ILE A 141 -0.11 19.94 31.83
CA ILE A 141 0.74 19.52 32.95
C ILE A 141 1.80 20.59 33.24
N THR A 142 2.55 21.03 32.24
CA THR A 142 3.58 22.08 32.40
C THR A 142 2.98 23.38 32.94
N GLN A 143 1.79 23.76 32.46
CA GLN A 143 1.09 24.94 32.95
C GLN A 143 0.65 24.77 34.42
N TYR A 144 0.10 23.62 34.79
CA TYR A 144 -0.33 23.34 36.16
C TYR A 144 0.85 23.25 37.13
N GLU A 145 1.98 22.69 36.72
CA GLU A 145 3.21 22.68 37.53
C GLU A 145 3.70 24.10 37.82
N LYS A 146 3.67 24.97 36.81
CA LYS A 146 4.02 26.38 36.97
C LYS A 146 3.06 27.10 37.92
N GLN A 147 1.75 26.96 37.71
CA GLN A 147 0.72 27.55 38.56
C GLN A 147 0.80 27.05 40.01
N TYR A 148 1.05 25.76 40.19
CA TYR A 148 1.24 25.15 41.51
C TYR A 148 2.46 25.75 42.23
N THR A 149 3.57 25.90 41.52
CA THR A 149 4.79 26.49 42.08
C THR A 149 4.57 27.95 42.48
N GLU A 150 3.94 28.75 41.62
CA GLU A 150 3.58 30.15 41.90
C GLU A 150 2.63 30.26 43.10
N CYS A 151 1.62 29.39 43.18
CA CYS A 151 0.67 29.36 44.29
C CYS A 151 1.34 28.94 45.61
N SER A 152 2.23 27.94 45.59
CA SER A 152 2.94 27.49 46.78
C SER A 152 3.88 28.56 47.34
N ILE A 153 4.60 29.28 46.46
CA ILE A 153 5.44 30.42 46.86
C ILE A 153 4.58 31.53 47.46
N GLY A 154 3.51 31.93 46.75
CA GLY A 154 2.59 32.97 47.24
C GLY A 154 1.93 32.61 48.57
N PHE A 155 1.60 31.34 48.80
CA PHE A 155 1.07 30.86 50.07
C PHE A 155 2.08 31.05 51.21
N LYS A 156 3.34 30.60 51.01
CA LYS A 156 4.42 30.76 52.01
C LYS A 156 4.70 32.22 52.33
N GLU A 157 4.73 33.09 51.32
CA GLU A 157 4.92 34.53 51.52
C GLU A 157 3.78 35.15 52.35
N LYS A 158 2.53 34.77 52.07
CA LYS A 158 1.36 35.26 52.81
C LYS A 158 1.33 34.74 54.25
N GLU A 159 1.70 33.48 54.47
CA GLU A 159 1.84 32.90 55.80
C GLU A 159 2.89 33.66 56.63
N GLN A 160 4.06 33.94 56.03
CA GLN A 160 5.10 34.71 56.67
C GLN A 160 4.66 36.15 56.98
N GLN A 161 3.98 36.82 56.04
CA GLN A 161 3.41 38.16 56.26
C GLN A 161 2.38 38.18 57.40
N LEU A 162 1.52 37.15 57.49
CA LEU A 162 0.53 37.03 58.56
C LEU A 162 1.21 36.84 59.91
N SER A 163 2.20 35.95 59.99
CA SER A 163 2.98 35.72 61.21
C SER A 163 3.67 36.99 61.70
N GLN A 164 4.29 37.76 60.79
CA GLN A 164 4.94 39.02 61.12
C GLN A 164 3.94 40.07 61.62
N LYS A 165 2.77 40.19 60.98
CA LYS A 165 1.69 41.08 61.44
C LYS A 165 1.19 40.72 62.82
N ASN A 166 0.95 39.42 63.07
CA ASN A 166 0.48 38.95 64.38
C ASN A 166 1.50 39.22 65.49
N ALA A 167 2.79 38.99 65.22
CA ALA A 167 3.86 39.32 66.16
C ALA A 167 3.94 40.83 66.46
N ALA A 168 3.80 41.68 65.43
CA ALA A 168 3.79 43.14 65.60
C ALA A 168 2.57 43.65 66.39
N ILE A 169 1.40 43.02 66.21
CA ILE A 169 0.20 43.33 66.99
C ILE A 169 0.42 42.95 68.46
N ALA A 170 0.91 41.73 68.72
CA ALA A 170 1.18 41.25 70.08
C ALA A 170 2.22 42.11 70.81
N ALA A 171 3.24 42.62 70.10
CA ALA A 171 4.24 43.53 70.65
C ALA A 171 3.71 44.93 70.97
N ARG A 172 2.57 45.34 70.40
CA ARG A 172 1.91 46.63 70.68
C ARG A 172 0.85 46.55 71.79
N SER A 173 0.36 45.34 72.09
CA SER A 173 -0.66 45.11 73.13
C SER A 173 -0.07 44.80 74.52
N ASN A 174 1.26 44.66 74.61
CA ASN A 174 2.03 44.59 75.85
C ASN A 174 2.72 45.92 76.10
#